data_AF-A0AAN9AI17-F1
#
_entry.id   AF-A0AAN9AI17-F1
#
_cell.length_a   1.000
_cell.length_b   1.000
_cell.length_c   1.000
_cell.angle_alpha   90.00
_cell.angle_beta   90.00
_cell.angle_gamma   90.00
#
_symmetry.space_group_name_H-M   'P 1'
#
loop_
_entity.id
_entity.type
_entity.pdbx_description
1 polymer ?
#
loop_
_entity_poly.entity_id
_entity_poly.type
_entity_poly.pdbx_seq_one_letter_code
_entity_poly.pdbx_strand_id
1 'polypeptide(L)'
;MANKRHVEYSTEELEAKKMLLTPAATKRANINAAKSLRDFLRQKRQAVNFEDFTPEQLNEVLGHFYMGVRTEKNELYRGKSLQALRYGLNRYLSYPPYNKPFNIMTGSQFHSSNELFKVAMQELKAEGKADVKHTPAINQEDLKTLYASKFMSPNTPTGLSNKVQFDVRFYFFRRGLENFEKMTKDTFEVKIDQTTTPWIV
;
A
#
# COMPACT_ATOMS: atom_id res chain seq x y z
N MET A 1 -37.98 19.01 23.65
CA MET A 1 -37.52 18.66 22.29
C MET A 1 -36.98 17.24 22.33
N ALA A 2 -37.52 16.32 21.53
CA ALA A 2 -37.10 14.92 21.55
C ALA A 2 -35.64 14.81 21.07
N ASN A 3 -34.77 14.28 21.93
CA ASN A 3 -33.36 14.07 21.61
C ASN A 3 -33.26 12.90 20.60
N LYS A 4 -33.20 13.22 19.31
CA LYS A 4 -33.05 12.22 18.25
C LYS A 4 -31.66 11.60 18.36
N ARG A 5 -31.59 10.37 18.88
CA ARG A 5 -30.35 9.56 19.02
C ARG A 5 -29.77 9.10 17.67
N HIS A 6 -30.46 9.34 16.57
CA HIS A 6 -30.08 8.89 15.23
C HIS A 6 -30.14 10.06 14.25
N VAL A 7 -29.10 10.16 13.42
CA VAL A 7 -29.04 11.06 12.26
C VAL A 7 -29.33 10.21 11.02
N GLU A 8 -30.28 10.63 10.21
CA GLU A 8 -30.53 10.02 8.90
C GLU A 8 -29.53 10.60 7.90
N TYR A 9 -28.90 9.73 7.12
CA TYR A 9 -28.05 10.12 6.01
C TYR A 9 -28.71 9.68 4.70
N SER A 10 -28.67 10.53 3.69
CA SER A 10 -29.06 10.12 2.34
C SER A 10 -28.07 9.10 1.78
N THR A 11 -28.50 8.34 0.77
CA THR A 11 -27.61 7.40 0.05
C THR A 11 -26.40 8.13 -0.52
N GLU A 12 -26.58 9.35 -1.04
CA GLU A 12 -25.51 10.18 -1.59
C GLU A 12 -24.51 10.60 -0.52
N GLU A 13 -24.97 10.98 0.68
CA GLU A 13 -24.11 11.33 1.80
C GLU A 13 -23.31 10.12 2.30
N LEU A 14 -23.92 8.95 2.35
CA LEU A 14 -23.25 7.70 2.71
C LEU A 14 -22.17 7.34 1.68
N GLU A 15 -22.45 7.48 0.39
CA GLU A 15 -21.47 7.25 -0.68
C GLU A 15 -20.33 8.28 -0.64
N ALA A 16 -20.62 9.56 -0.43
CA ALA A 16 -19.60 10.60 -0.25
C ALA A 16 -18.69 10.30 0.96
N LYS A 17 -19.27 9.86 2.08
CA LYS A 17 -18.50 9.43 3.26
C LYS A 17 -17.64 8.20 2.97
N LYS A 18 -18.13 7.22 2.21
CA LYS A 18 -17.32 6.06 1.76
C LYS A 18 -16.16 6.51 0.86
N MET A 19 -16.36 7.49 -0.02
CA MET A 19 -15.32 8.03 -0.89
C MET A 19 -14.20 8.76 -0.14
N LEU A 20 -14.52 9.39 1.01
CA LEU A 20 -13.54 10.05 1.88
C LEU A 20 -12.67 9.05 2.66
N LEU A 21 -13.17 7.84 2.90
CA LEU A 21 -12.44 6.81 3.65
C LEU A 21 -11.18 6.31 2.92
N THR A 22 -11.18 6.35 1.59
CA THR A 22 -10.09 5.78 0.80
C THR A 22 -9.00 6.83 0.55
N PRO A 23 -7.76 6.65 1.06
CA PRO A 23 -6.67 7.58 0.82
C PRO A 23 -6.36 7.73 -0.68
N ALA A 24 -5.89 8.91 -1.08
CA ALA A 24 -5.55 9.20 -2.49
C ALA A 24 -4.54 8.20 -3.07
N ALA A 25 -3.55 7.77 -2.26
CA ALA A 25 -2.58 6.75 -2.65
C ALA A 25 -3.26 5.40 -2.96
N THR A 26 -4.24 4.99 -2.15
CA THR A 26 -5.02 3.77 -2.36
C THR A 26 -5.88 3.86 -3.61
N LYS A 27 -6.52 5.02 -3.87
CA LYS A 27 -7.27 5.25 -5.12
C LYS A 27 -6.37 5.07 -6.34
N ARG A 28 -5.16 5.64 -6.30
CA ARG A 28 -4.16 5.50 -7.37
C ARG A 28 -3.72 4.04 -7.56
N ALA A 29 -3.49 3.30 -6.46
CA ALA A 29 -3.15 1.89 -6.53
C ALA A 29 -4.27 1.04 -7.16
N ASN A 30 -5.53 1.32 -6.84
CA ASN A 30 -6.68 0.64 -7.43
C ASN A 30 -6.78 0.91 -8.94
N ILE A 31 -6.61 2.17 -9.36
CA ILE A 31 -6.60 2.56 -10.79
C ILE A 31 -5.45 1.88 -11.53
N ASN A 32 -4.26 1.82 -10.93
CA ASN A 32 -3.12 1.14 -11.52
C ASN A 32 -3.35 -0.36 -11.69
N ALA A 33 -4.01 -1.00 -10.72
CA ALA A 33 -4.38 -2.41 -10.82
C ALA A 33 -5.39 -2.65 -11.98
N ALA A 34 -6.40 -1.78 -12.10
CA ALA A 34 -7.34 -1.81 -13.23
C ALA A 34 -6.63 -1.58 -14.57
N LYS A 35 -5.71 -0.63 -14.65
CA LYS A 35 -4.88 -0.39 -15.84
C LYS A 35 -4.10 -1.63 -16.22
N SER A 36 -3.46 -2.30 -15.26
CA SER A 36 -2.72 -3.55 -15.50
C SER A 36 -3.59 -4.65 -16.10
N LEU A 37 -4.83 -4.81 -15.62
CA LEU A 37 -5.77 -5.77 -16.21
C LEU A 37 -6.20 -5.35 -17.63
N ARG A 38 -6.46 -4.07 -17.89
CA ARG A 38 -6.78 -3.58 -19.25
C ARG A 38 -5.63 -3.81 -20.21
N ASP A 39 -4.41 -3.54 -19.80
CA ASP A 39 -3.23 -3.73 -20.64
C ASP A 39 -3.02 -5.23 -20.96
N PHE A 40 -3.25 -6.11 -19.98
CA PHE A 40 -3.29 -7.55 -20.22
C PHE A 40 -4.37 -7.96 -21.24
N LEU A 41 -5.60 -7.45 -21.10
CA LEU A 41 -6.70 -7.72 -22.02
C LEU A 41 -6.40 -7.23 -23.44
N ARG A 42 -5.79 -6.05 -23.58
CA ARG A 42 -5.32 -5.53 -24.88
C ARG A 42 -4.32 -6.46 -25.54
N GLN A 43 -3.34 -6.96 -24.78
CA GLN A 43 -2.34 -7.91 -25.29
C GLN A 43 -2.99 -9.22 -25.76
N LYS A 44 -4.03 -9.68 -25.06
CA LYS A 44 -4.82 -10.87 -25.43
C LYS A 44 -5.86 -10.60 -26.52
N ARG A 45 -5.96 -9.37 -27.04
CA ARG A 45 -6.95 -8.93 -28.04
C ARG A 45 -8.40 -9.19 -27.57
N GLN A 46 -8.65 -9.03 -26.28
CA GLN A 46 -9.97 -9.16 -25.66
C GLN A 46 -10.58 -7.78 -25.39
N ALA A 47 -11.88 -7.75 -25.09
CA ALA A 47 -12.56 -6.53 -24.68
C ALA A 47 -11.91 -5.97 -23.39
N VAL A 48 -11.72 -4.65 -23.34
CA VAL A 48 -10.98 -3.99 -22.24
C VAL A 48 -11.89 -3.45 -21.14
N ASN A 49 -13.19 -3.36 -21.41
CA ASN A 49 -14.21 -2.89 -20.45
C ASN A 49 -14.64 -4.07 -19.57
N PHE A 50 -13.69 -4.59 -18.78
CA PHE A 50 -13.92 -5.74 -17.91
C PHE A 50 -14.94 -5.45 -16.80
N GLU A 51 -15.26 -4.18 -16.58
CA GLU A 51 -16.32 -3.76 -15.67
C GLU A 51 -17.70 -4.16 -16.18
N ASP A 52 -17.87 -4.39 -17.47
CA ASP A 52 -19.14 -4.82 -18.07
C ASP A 52 -19.25 -6.36 -18.17
N PHE A 53 -18.20 -7.08 -17.78
CA PHE A 53 -18.19 -8.54 -17.86
C PHE A 53 -19.16 -9.17 -16.87
N THR A 54 -19.70 -10.33 -17.26
CA THR A 54 -20.40 -11.18 -16.30
C THR A 54 -19.41 -11.74 -15.27
N PRO A 55 -19.88 -12.17 -14.07
CA PRO A 55 -19.01 -12.79 -13.09
C PRO A 55 -18.19 -13.96 -13.64
N GLU A 56 -18.76 -14.75 -14.54
CA GLU A 56 -18.14 -15.93 -15.16
C GLU A 56 -17.00 -15.52 -16.09
N GLN A 57 -17.25 -14.54 -16.98
CA GLN A 57 -16.24 -13.98 -17.88
C GLN A 57 -15.09 -13.35 -17.09
N LEU A 58 -15.43 -12.58 -16.05
CA LEU A 58 -14.44 -11.94 -15.20
C LEU A 58 -13.61 -12.99 -14.43
N ASN A 59 -14.25 -14.07 -13.95
CA ASN A 59 -13.56 -15.17 -13.29
C ASN A 59 -12.54 -15.85 -14.24
N GLU A 60 -12.92 -16.16 -15.48
CA GLU A 60 -11.98 -16.74 -16.46
C GLU A 60 -10.78 -15.82 -16.71
N VAL A 61 -11.05 -14.55 -17.03
CA VAL A 61 -10.02 -13.55 -17.32
C VAL A 61 -9.08 -13.33 -16.14
N LEU A 62 -9.61 -13.24 -14.92
CA LEU A 62 -8.79 -13.05 -13.71
C LEU A 62 -7.84 -14.22 -13.47
N GLY A 63 -8.27 -15.45 -13.74
CA GLY A 63 -7.42 -16.63 -13.65
C GLY A 63 -6.21 -16.54 -14.58
N HIS A 64 -6.45 -16.24 -15.85
CA HIS A 64 -5.38 -16.04 -16.84
C HIS A 64 -4.50 -14.84 -16.50
N PHE A 65 -5.09 -13.76 -16.00
CA PHE A 65 -4.35 -12.57 -15.56
C PHE A 65 -3.38 -12.91 -14.43
N TYR A 66 -3.82 -13.62 -13.38
CA TYR A 66 -2.94 -13.92 -12.24
C TYR A 66 -1.74 -14.81 -12.61
N MET A 67 -1.91 -15.75 -13.53
CA MET A 67 -0.82 -16.58 -14.04
C MET A 67 0.09 -15.81 -15.03
N GLY A 68 -0.51 -14.95 -15.85
CA GLY A 68 0.14 -14.35 -17.01
C GLY A 68 0.72 -12.96 -16.80
N VAL A 69 0.36 -12.25 -15.73
CA VAL A 69 0.78 -10.86 -15.53
C VAL A 69 2.29 -10.78 -15.28
N ARG A 70 2.96 -9.84 -15.95
CA ARG A 70 4.41 -9.61 -15.89
C ARG A 70 4.73 -8.13 -15.72
N THR A 71 5.89 -7.82 -15.16
CA THR A 71 6.41 -6.45 -15.09
C THR A 71 6.70 -5.90 -16.48
N GLU A 72 6.97 -4.60 -16.61
CA GLU A 72 7.38 -3.98 -17.87
C GLU A 72 8.64 -4.62 -18.48
N LYS A 73 9.48 -5.25 -17.65
CA LYS A 73 10.67 -6.00 -18.07
C LYS A 73 10.36 -7.46 -18.43
N ASN A 74 9.09 -7.83 -18.52
CA ASN A 74 8.63 -9.19 -18.75
C ASN A 74 9.02 -10.20 -17.65
N GLU A 75 9.27 -9.72 -16.43
CA GLU A 75 9.59 -10.58 -15.28
C GLU A 75 8.33 -10.91 -14.47
N LEU A 76 8.36 -12.02 -13.73
CA LEU A 76 7.31 -12.31 -12.75
C LEU A 76 7.29 -11.27 -11.63
N TYR A 77 6.09 -10.87 -11.21
CA TYR A 77 5.90 -10.01 -10.05
C TYR A 77 6.35 -10.70 -8.76
N ARG A 78 6.67 -9.91 -7.73
CA ARG A 78 6.78 -10.44 -6.37
C ARG A 78 5.41 -10.83 -5.83
N GLY A 79 5.36 -11.81 -4.93
CA GLY A 79 4.09 -12.30 -4.36
C GLY A 79 3.25 -11.18 -3.73
N LYS A 80 3.89 -10.28 -2.95
CA LYS A 80 3.20 -9.11 -2.38
C LYS A 80 2.65 -8.14 -3.42
N SER A 81 3.35 -7.98 -4.55
CA SER A 81 2.89 -7.11 -5.65
C SER A 81 1.70 -7.71 -6.37
N LEU A 82 1.71 -9.02 -6.66
CA LEU A 82 0.57 -9.72 -7.25
C LEU A 82 -0.65 -9.66 -6.32
N GLN A 83 -0.44 -9.85 -5.02
CA GLN A 83 -1.50 -9.71 -4.01
C GLN A 83 -2.06 -8.28 -3.96
N ALA A 84 -1.20 -7.26 -4.05
CA ALA A 84 -1.61 -5.86 -4.11
C ALA A 84 -2.44 -5.54 -5.36
N LEU A 85 -2.11 -6.14 -6.53
CA LEU A 85 -2.93 -6.02 -7.74
C LEU A 85 -4.33 -6.61 -7.52
N ARG A 86 -4.43 -7.82 -6.94
CA ARG A 86 -5.71 -8.46 -6.63
C ARG A 86 -6.56 -7.62 -5.67
N TYR A 87 -5.96 -7.09 -4.61
CA TYR A 87 -6.65 -6.18 -3.68
C TYR A 87 -7.10 -4.88 -4.36
N GLY A 88 -6.24 -4.31 -5.21
CA GLY A 88 -6.53 -3.11 -5.97
C GLY A 88 -7.73 -3.30 -6.90
N LEU A 89 -7.77 -4.41 -7.64
CA LEU A 89 -8.87 -4.79 -8.53
C LEU A 89 -10.17 -4.99 -7.77
N ASN A 90 -10.15 -5.72 -6.66
CA ASN A 90 -11.36 -5.92 -5.86
C ASN A 90 -11.92 -4.58 -5.39
N ARG A 91 -11.09 -3.70 -4.83
CA ARG A 91 -11.54 -2.36 -4.42
C ARG A 91 -12.01 -1.51 -5.59
N TYR A 92 -11.34 -1.60 -6.74
CA TYR A 92 -11.72 -0.87 -7.94
C TYR A 92 -13.14 -1.21 -8.40
N LEU A 93 -13.49 -2.50 -8.38
CA LEU A 93 -14.82 -2.98 -8.77
C LEU A 93 -15.87 -2.74 -7.68
N SER A 94 -15.51 -2.90 -6.41
CA SER A 94 -16.45 -2.78 -5.28
C SER A 94 -16.81 -1.33 -4.94
N TYR A 95 -15.98 -0.35 -5.30
CA TYR A 95 -16.21 1.06 -4.97
C TYR A 95 -16.87 1.82 -6.14
N PRO A 96 -17.41 3.02 -5.88
CA PRO A 96 -17.88 3.89 -6.94
C PRO A 96 -16.80 4.13 -8.00
N PRO A 97 -17.17 4.16 -9.29
CA PRO A 97 -18.55 4.19 -9.81
C PRO A 97 -19.19 2.81 -10.01
N TYR A 98 -18.43 1.71 -9.95
CA TYR A 98 -18.89 0.40 -10.43
C TYR A 98 -19.74 -0.37 -9.43
N ASN A 99 -19.47 -0.20 -8.13
CA ASN A 99 -20.28 -0.75 -7.03
C ASN A 99 -20.71 -2.21 -7.23
N LYS A 100 -19.80 -3.06 -7.74
CA LYS A 100 -20.14 -4.45 -8.06
C LYS A 100 -20.59 -5.18 -6.80
N PRO A 101 -21.68 -5.97 -6.86
CA PRO A 101 -22.27 -6.61 -5.69
C PRO A 101 -21.49 -7.86 -5.22
N PHE A 102 -20.33 -8.12 -5.81
CA PHE A 102 -19.53 -9.31 -5.58
C PHE A 102 -18.10 -8.98 -5.17
N ASN A 103 -17.46 -9.93 -4.51
CA ASN A 103 -16.06 -9.87 -4.12
C ASN A 103 -15.27 -10.87 -4.98
N ILE A 104 -14.31 -10.39 -5.77
CA ILE A 104 -13.52 -11.24 -6.67
C ILE A 104 -12.57 -12.18 -5.92
N MET A 105 -12.36 -11.96 -4.62
CA MET A 105 -11.43 -12.74 -3.81
C MET A 105 -12.08 -13.85 -3.01
N THR A 106 -13.34 -13.64 -2.59
CA THR A 106 -14.07 -14.55 -1.70
C THR A 106 -15.40 -15.01 -2.26
N GLY A 107 -15.90 -14.39 -3.33
CA GLY A 107 -17.15 -14.78 -3.98
C GLY A 107 -17.04 -16.18 -4.60
N SER A 108 -18.08 -16.99 -4.42
CA SER A 108 -18.13 -18.38 -4.92
C SER A 108 -18.01 -18.47 -6.44
N GLN A 109 -18.57 -17.52 -7.17
CA GLN A 109 -18.44 -17.38 -8.63
C GLN A 109 -17.00 -17.17 -9.14
N PHE A 110 -16.05 -16.86 -8.24
CA PHE A 110 -14.64 -16.65 -8.57
C PHE A 110 -13.74 -17.83 -8.19
N HIS A 111 -14.31 -19.02 -8.00
CA HIS A 111 -13.56 -20.19 -7.52
C HIS A 111 -12.31 -20.50 -8.37
N SER A 112 -12.45 -20.63 -9.69
CA SER A 112 -11.33 -21.02 -10.57
C SER A 112 -10.22 -19.97 -10.65
N SER A 113 -10.55 -18.68 -10.72
CA SER A 113 -9.52 -17.63 -10.65
C SER A 113 -8.79 -17.63 -9.32
N ASN A 114 -9.49 -17.94 -8.22
CA ASN A 114 -8.91 -18.00 -6.90
C ASN A 114 -7.99 -19.23 -6.73
N GLU A 115 -8.28 -20.35 -7.39
CA GLU A 115 -7.36 -21.49 -7.47
C GLU A 115 -6.12 -21.15 -8.28
N LEU A 116 -6.27 -20.58 -9.47
CA LEU A 116 -5.15 -20.15 -10.31
C LEU A 116 -4.29 -19.08 -9.62
N PHE A 117 -4.89 -18.18 -8.84
CA PHE A 117 -4.13 -17.26 -7.99
C PHE A 117 -3.26 -18.01 -6.97
N LYS A 118 -3.78 -19.06 -6.33
CA LYS A 118 -2.99 -19.86 -5.37
C LYS A 118 -1.84 -20.57 -6.07
N VAL A 119 -2.07 -21.11 -7.27
CA VAL A 119 -1.02 -21.72 -8.10
C VAL A 119 0.06 -20.68 -8.44
N ALA A 120 -0.32 -19.51 -8.95
CA ALA A 120 0.61 -18.42 -9.23
C ALA A 120 1.45 -18.04 -7.99
N MET A 121 0.82 -17.95 -6.81
CA MET A 121 1.54 -17.65 -5.57
C MET A 121 2.52 -18.77 -5.15
N GLN A 122 2.20 -20.04 -5.44
CA GLN A 122 3.11 -21.16 -5.20
C GLN A 122 4.31 -21.13 -6.15
N GLU A 123 4.10 -20.84 -7.45
CA GLU A 123 5.19 -20.66 -8.42
C GLU A 123 6.12 -19.52 -7.99
N LEU A 124 5.56 -18.38 -7.60
CA LEU A 124 6.35 -17.25 -7.08
C LEU A 124 7.15 -17.61 -5.83
N LYS A 125 6.62 -18.51 -4.98
CA LYS A 125 7.35 -19.00 -3.81
C LYS A 125 8.49 -19.93 -4.22
N ALA A 126 8.25 -20.84 -5.16
CA ALA A 126 9.27 -21.75 -5.68
C ALA A 126 10.44 -20.98 -6.34
N GLU A 127 10.16 -19.85 -6.99
CA GLU A 127 11.17 -18.96 -7.56
C GLU A 127 11.85 -18.01 -6.56
N GLY A 128 11.53 -18.08 -5.27
CA GLY A 128 12.08 -17.17 -4.25
C GLY A 128 11.57 -15.72 -4.35
N LYS A 129 10.47 -15.48 -5.08
CA LYS A 129 9.84 -14.15 -5.25
C LYS A 129 8.74 -13.87 -4.23
N ALA A 130 8.45 -14.82 -3.35
CA ALA A 130 7.57 -14.64 -2.20
C ALA A 130 8.30 -14.14 -0.95
N ASP A 131 9.64 -14.22 -0.92
CA ASP A 131 10.41 -13.89 0.27
C ASP A 131 10.47 -12.39 0.55
N VAL A 132 10.36 -12.05 1.83
CA VAL A 132 10.54 -10.69 2.31
C VAL A 132 12.03 -10.45 2.49
N LYS A 133 12.64 -9.75 1.52
CA LYS A 133 13.98 -9.20 1.70
C LYS A 133 13.92 -8.04 2.66
N HIS A 134 14.34 -8.27 3.90
CA HIS A 134 14.54 -7.22 4.88
C HIS A 134 15.79 -6.40 4.52
N THR A 135 15.69 -5.08 4.65
CA THR A 135 16.87 -4.22 4.60
C THR A 135 17.75 -4.51 5.81
N PRO A 136 19.06 -4.70 5.65
CA PRO A 136 19.96 -4.93 6.79
C PRO A 136 19.92 -3.72 7.73
N ALA A 137 20.18 -3.98 9.01
CA ALA A 137 20.39 -2.90 9.97
C ALA A 137 21.63 -2.08 9.57
N ILE A 138 21.57 -0.77 9.77
CA ILE A 138 22.75 0.09 9.60
C ILE A 138 23.74 -0.28 10.71
N ASN A 139 24.95 -0.70 10.35
CA ASN A 139 25.98 -1.06 11.33
C ASN A 139 26.59 0.20 11.97
N GLN A 140 27.39 0.02 13.02
CA GLN A 140 27.95 1.14 13.76
C GLN A 140 29.00 1.93 12.94
N GLU A 141 29.76 1.26 12.09
CA GLU A 141 30.76 1.87 11.21
C GLU A 141 30.13 2.80 10.17
N ASP A 142 29.03 2.36 9.57
CA ASP A 142 28.23 3.13 8.61
C ASP A 142 27.57 4.32 9.30
N LEU A 143 27.04 4.13 10.52
CA LEU A 143 26.50 5.24 11.34
C LEU A 143 27.59 6.27 11.63
N LYS A 144 28.78 5.86 12.07
CA LYS A 144 29.91 6.77 12.32
C LYS A 144 30.26 7.57 11.08
N THR A 145 30.32 6.90 9.92
CA THR A 145 30.61 7.53 8.63
C THR A 145 29.51 8.52 8.22
N LEU A 146 28.25 8.15 8.43
CA LEU A 146 27.09 9.00 8.14
C LEU A 146 27.10 10.28 8.98
N TYR A 147 27.33 10.17 10.30
CA TYR A 147 27.42 11.31 11.21
C TYR A 147 28.65 12.19 10.96
N ALA A 148 29.76 11.61 10.51
CA ALA A 148 30.96 12.37 10.13
C ALA A 148 30.83 13.07 8.76
N SER A 149 29.79 12.76 7.99
CA SER A 149 29.61 13.34 6.65
C SER A 149 29.28 14.82 6.70
N LYS A 150 29.72 15.57 5.68
CA LYS A 150 29.34 16.99 5.52
C LYS A 150 27.82 17.22 5.46
N PHE A 151 27.05 16.20 5.09
CA PHE A 151 25.59 16.25 4.98
C PHE A 151 24.87 16.14 6.33
N MET A 152 25.57 15.80 7.41
CA MET A 152 25.07 15.81 8.79
C MET A 152 25.83 16.79 9.70
N SER A 153 26.60 17.71 9.10
CA SER A 153 27.38 18.68 9.87
C SER A 153 26.46 19.64 10.63
N PRO A 154 26.56 19.73 11.97
CA PRO A 154 25.77 20.65 12.77
C PRO A 154 26.11 22.13 12.51
N ASN A 155 27.26 22.38 11.85
CA ASN A 155 27.74 23.72 11.51
C ASN A 155 27.11 24.27 10.23
N THR A 156 26.22 23.53 9.58
CA THR A 156 25.49 24.00 8.40
C THR A 156 23.99 23.85 8.64
N PRO A 157 23.14 24.81 8.21
CA PRO A 157 21.70 24.70 8.40
C PRO A 157 21.11 23.40 7.81
N THR A 158 21.56 23.03 6.60
CA THR A 158 21.13 21.80 5.94
C THR A 158 21.64 20.56 6.66
N GLY A 159 22.91 20.54 7.08
CA GLY A 159 23.49 19.41 7.78
C GLY A 159 22.85 19.16 9.14
N LEU A 160 22.60 20.21 9.91
CA LEU A 160 21.88 20.12 11.18
C LEU A 160 20.45 19.59 10.97
N SER A 161 19.73 20.11 9.97
CA SER A 161 18.39 19.64 9.64
C SER A 161 18.38 18.14 9.28
N ASN A 162 19.29 17.70 8.40
CA ASN A 162 19.40 16.30 8.01
C ASN A 162 19.72 15.39 9.20
N LYS A 163 20.65 15.81 10.06
CA LYS A 163 21.02 15.07 11.28
C LYS A 163 19.82 14.90 12.19
N VAL A 164 19.13 15.98 12.55
CA VAL A 164 17.96 15.94 13.44
C VAL A 164 16.86 15.08 12.84
N GLN A 165 16.58 15.21 11.54
CA GLN A 165 15.57 14.38 10.88
C GLN A 165 15.95 12.88 10.89
N PHE A 166 17.24 12.57 10.71
CA PHE A 166 17.73 11.20 10.79
C PHE A 166 17.58 10.63 12.20
N ASP A 167 18.06 11.36 13.22
CA ASP A 167 17.98 10.94 14.63
C ASP A 167 16.55 10.63 15.04
N VAL A 168 15.61 11.52 14.70
CA VAL A 168 14.19 11.31 15.00
C VAL A 168 13.64 10.04 14.32
N ARG A 169 13.97 9.81 13.05
CA ARG A 169 13.48 8.62 12.30
C ARG A 169 14.12 7.33 12.80
N PHE A 170 15.41 7.38 13.09
CA PHE A 170 16.20 6.21 13.45
C PHE A 170 15.90 5.74 14.87
N TYR A 171 15.77 6.66 15.84
CA TYR A 171 15.58 6.30 17.26
C TYR A 171 14.11 6.18 17.68
N PHE A 172 13.19 6.95 17.08
CA PHE A 172 11.76 6.90 17.45
C PHE A 172 10.91 6.01 16.52
N PHE A 173 11.53 5.35 15.53
CA PHE A 173 10.90 4.40 14.60
C PHE A 173 9.56 4.87 14.00
N ARG A 174 9.41 6.19 13.79
CA ARG A 174 8.16 6.75 13.27
C ARG A 174 8.02 6.39 11.79
N ARG A 175 6.87 5.80 11.43
CA ARG A 175 6.51 5.50 10.03
C ARG A 175 6.58 6.77 9.17
N GLY A 176 7.58 6.82 8.29
CA GLY A 176 7.69 7.67 7.09
C GLY A 176 7.07 9.07 7.16
N LEU A 177 6.60 9.53 6.00
CA LEU A 177 6.05 10.89 5.81
C LEU A 177 4.79 11.17 6.65
N GLU A 178 3.94 10.17 6.87
CA GLU A 178 2.62 10.37 7.51
C GLU A 178 2.70 10.85 8.96
N ASN A 179 3.69 10.38 9.72
CA ASN A 179 3.88 10.80 11.10
C ASN A 179 4.79 12.01 11.20
N PHE A 180 5.81 12.09 10.34
CA PHE A 180 6.83 13.13 10.41
C PHE A 180 6.29 14.53 10.07
N GLU A 181 5.40 14.62 9.08
CA GLU A 181 4.77 15.90 8.68
C GLU A 181 3.95 16.54 9.80
N LYS A 182 3.37 15.72 10.67
CA LYS A 182 2.50 16.17 11.76
C LYS A 182 3.26 16.46 13.06
N MET A 183 4.58 16.28 13.07
CA MET A 183 5.37 16.52 14.26
C MET A 183 5.51 18.02 14.50
N THR A 184 5.19 18.43 15.72
CA THR A 184 5.37 19.79 16.23
C THR A 184 6.42 19.78 17.34
N LYS A 185 6.75 20.97 17.87
CA LYS A 185 7.64 21.09 19.02
C LYS A 185 7.11 20.34 20.26
N ASP A 186 5.79 20.24 20.38
CA ASP A 186 5.11 19.58 21.50
C ASP A 186 5.03 18.05 21.32
N THR A 187 5.56 17.52 20.22
CA THR A 187 5.64 16.06 20.01
C THR A 187 6.70 15.40 20.89
N PHE A 188 7.64 16.19 21.42
CA PHE A 188 8.73 15.70 22.25
C PHE A 188 8.68 16.34 23.63
N GLU A 189 8.97 15.53 24.64
CA GLU A 189 9.18 16.00 26.01
C GLU A 189 10.59 15.64 26.45
N VAL A 190 11.29 16.57 27.11
CA VAL A 190 12.59 16.25 27.73
C VAL A 190 12.32 15.85 29.17
N LYS A 191 12.66 14.62 29.53
CA LYS A 191 12.63 14.12 30.91
C LYS A 191 14.04 13.92 31.44
N ILE A 192 14.17 13.92 32.75
CA ILE A 192 15.42 13.65 33.45
C ILE A 192 15.21 12.33 34.18
N ASP A 193 16.14 11.39 34.02
CA ASP A 193 16.11 10.15 34.79
C ASP A 193 16.62 10.34 36.23
N GLN A 194 16.55 9.28 37.04
CA GLN A 194 17.00 9.30 38.44
C GLN A 194 18.51 9.57 38.57
N THR A 195 19.27 9.48 37.48
CA THR A 195 20.72 9.67 37.39
C THR A 195 21.11 10.98 36.71
N THR A 196 20.21 11.98 36.72
CA THR A 196 20.39 13.33 36.13
C THR A 196 20.67 13.36 34.63
N THR A 197 20.44 12.27 33.91
CA THR A 197 20.64 12.22 32.46
C THR A 197 19.35 12.62 31.74
N PRO A 198 19.39 13.64 30.86
CA PRO A 198 18.23 14.03 30.08
C PRO A 198 17.98 13.03 28.96
N TRP A 199 16.71 12.68 28.74
CA TRP A 199 16.26 11.83 27.64
C TRP A 199 14.98 12.38 27.03
N ILE A 200 14.78 12.09 25.74
CA ILE A 200 13.64 12.61 24.97
C ILE A 200 12.58 11.51 24.87
N VAL A 201 11.36 11.83 25.28
CA VAL A 201 10.14 11.01 25.13
C VAL A 201 9.34 11.45 23.92
#